data_AF-A0A975J1C4-F1
#
_entry.id   AF-A0A975J1C4-F1
#
_cell.length_a   1.000
_cell.length_b   1.000
_cell.length_c   1.000
_cell.angle_alpha   90.00
_cell.angle_beta   90.00
_cell.angle_gamma   90.00
#
_symmetry.space_group_name_H-M   'P 1'
#
loop_
_entity.id
_entity.type
_entity.pdbx_description
1 polymer ?
#
loop_
_entity_poly.entity_id
_entity_poly.type
_entity_poly.pdbx_seq_one_letter_code
_entity_poly.pdbx_strand_id
1 'polypeptide(L)'
;MPPQIPPARITCHPAYLEAAHPIPEEFLRDLFTRASQYFHAASNGAIELLFSGQPIPRLQFPPAPADPATVTAARLHTALRLVAPNSSRPISRIGLIFARAYHFFPDEVLGIMFDRGFVTEDDPASSFTSIAREGCAVFVDAIIKARTVNGNPPQSAQQIREEIAFTTIHELGHVFNLGHMGHPQGAPANFMMPSSDRPLGRQAASAFRFTPNQSLLLSQCSRADYPFIRPGGSRYGDLGAEFDRSIGGEYDIPQNLGSGPDPRLQLKIDIATAEFTPHRPVELDIEISLAKGRRQPVKIPNRVDCGYPDFNIWIEEPDGETRRYRPINHYCSLEGGGISIQQGKPFARDVSIFGQSGGYTFRKPGIHRIRAAMRTGVKTQIISNILEVNIASLDRLKDSDRSHWNLVKQAGPALFYRSGVVPVTASSALITLAEQPAKKGMGMDRAAACYSLGRRYAETQAGDSRFKQAKEFLRRAADCEELGYNRVRIASQLVQKLSSK
;
A
#
# COMPACT_ATOMS: atom_id res chain seq x y z
N MET A 1 24.49 -38.33 0.55
CA MET A 1 24.31 -36.87 0.62
C MET A 1 22.89 -36.57 0.18
N PRO A 2 22.13 -35.73 0.90
CA PRO A 2 20.83 -35.27 0.39
C PRO A 2 21.04 -34.53 -0.95
N PRO A 3 20.10 -34.64 -1.91
CA PRO A 3 20.21 -33.95 -3.18
C PRO A 3 20.33 -32.44 -2.97
N GLN A 4 21.32 -31.81 -3.61
CA GLN A 4 21.43 -30.35 -3.61
C GLN A 4 20.23 -29.77 -4.35
N ILE A 5 19.40 -29.01 -3.63
CA ILE A 5 18.28 -28.28 -4.22
C ILE A 5 18.88 -27.10 -5.02
N PRO A 6 18.57 -26.97 -6.32
CA PRO A 6 19.11 -25.87 -7.13
C PRO A 6 18.61 -24.51 -6.60
N PRO A 7 19.40 -23.43 -6.77
CA PRO A 7 18.99 -22.10 -6.31
C PRO A 7 17.72 -21.62 -7.02
N ALA A 8 16.93 -20.83 -6.30
CA ALA A 8 15.85 -20.05 -6.89
C ALA A 8 16.45 -18.92 -7.74
N ARG A 9 16.39 -19.10 -9.06
CA ARG A 9 16.77 -18.06 -10.03
C ARG A 9 15.66 -17.05 -10.19
N ILE A 10 15.94 -15.81 -9.77
CA ILE A 10 14.97 -14.72 -9.78
C ILE A 10 15.60 -13.54 -10.51
N THR A 11 14.92 -13.04 -11.53
CA THR A 11 15.36 -11.87 -12.31
C THR A 11 14.59 -10.64 -11.88
N CYS A 12 15.31 -9.61 -11.47
CA CYS A 12 14.82 -8.28 -11.21
C CYS A 12 14.88 -7.45 -12.51
N HIS A 13 13.76 -6.83 -12.87
CA HIS A 13 13.60 -5.99 -14.04
C HIS A 13 13.51 -4.52 -13.61
N PRO A 14 14.64 -3.79 -13.59
CA PRO A 14 14.63 -2.40 -13.22
C PRO A 14 13.98 -1.55 -14.32
N ALA A 15 13.28 -0.49 -13.93
CA ALA A 15 12.82 0.56 -14.83
C ALA A 15 12.77 1.91 -14.14
N TYR A 16 12.94 2.98 -14.91
CA TYR A 16 12.61 4.32 -14.47
C TYR A 16 11.16 4.64 -14.81
N LEU A 17 10.42 5.17 -13.86
CA LEU A 17 9.09 5.70 -14.08
C LEU A 17 9.15 7.23 -14.14
N GLU A 18 8.70 7.79 -15.27
CA GLU A 18 8.58 9.23 -15.49
C GLU A 18 9.92 9.99 -15.38
N ALA A 19 9.89 11.27 -14.97
CA ALA A 19 11.06 12.14 -14.86
C ALA A 19 11.89 11.86 -13.60
N ALA A 20 12.00 10.59 -13.16
CA ALA A 20 12.87 10.19 -12.07
C ALA A 20 14.29 10.75 -12.27
N HIS A 21 14.88 11.31 -11.20
CA HIS A 21 16.27 11.75 -11.23
C HIS A 21 17.15 10.59 -11.73
N PRO A 22 17.92 10.80 -12.81
CA PRO A 22 18.75 9.75 -13.37
C PRO A 22 19.78 9.31 -12.35
N ILE A 23 19.84 8.01 -12.09
CA ILE A 23 20.90 7.40 -11.30
C ILE A 23 22.04 7.05 -12.28
N PRO A 24 23.31 7.40 -11.98
CA PRO A 24 24.43 7.05 -12.85
C PRO A 24 24.50 5.54 -13.13
N GLU A 25 24.67 5.15 -14.39
CA GLU A 25 24.66 3.73 -14.80
C GLU A 25 25.74 2.90 -14.10
N GLU A 26 26.92 3.49 -13.88
CA GLU A 26 28.01 2.89 -13.11
C GLU A 26 27.59 2.52 -11.70
N PHE A 27 26.84 3.41 -11.04
CA PHE A 27 26.36 3.20 -9.68
C PHE A 27 25.23 2.17 -9.65
N LEU A 28 24.36 2.14 -10.67
CA LEU A 28 23.34 1.09 -10.79
C LEU A 28 23.97 -0.30 -10.97
N ARG A 29 25.00 -0.42 -11.81
CA ARG A 29 25.73 -1.67 -12.01
C ARG A 29 26.35 -2.19 -10.71
N ASP A 30 27.01 -1.29 -9.97
CA ASP A 30 27.56 -1.61 -8.66
C ASP A 30 26.46 -1.97 -7.63
N LEU A 31 25.38 -1.21 -7.57
CA LEU A 31 24.22 -1.50 -6.73
C LEU A 31 23.66 -2.90 -7.01
N PHE A 32 23.40 -3.24 -8.27
CA PHE A 32 22.85 -4.54 -8.66
C PHE A 32 23.78 -5.69 -8.33
N THR A 33 25.09 -5.49 -8.53
CA THR A 33 26.11 -6.46 -8.13
C THR A 33 26.10 -6.69 -6.61
N ARG A 34 26.09 -5.61 -5.83
CA ARG A 34 26.03 -5.70 -4.35
C ARG A 34 24.74 -6.35 -3.86
N ALA A 35 23.60 -5.97 -4.42
CA ALA A 35 22.30 -6.57 -4.06
C ALA A 35 22.31 -8.09 -4.32
N SER A 36 22.78 -8.51 -5.49
CA SER A 36 22.93 -9.94 -5.83
C SER A 36 23.81 -10.67 -4.81
N GLN A 37 24.97 -10.10 -4.47
CA GLN A 37 25.90 -10.67 -3.49
C GLN A 37 25.28 -10.78 -2.09
N TYR A 38 24.57 -9.75 -1.61
CA TYR A 38 23.95 -9.77 -0.29
C TYR A 38 22.87 -10.86 -0.18
N PHE A 39 21.98 -10.98 -1.17
CA PHE A 39 20.96 -12.04 -1.17
C PHE A 39 21.58 -13.43 -1.34
N HIS A 40 22.58 -13.58 -2.21
CA HIS A 40 23.26 -14.87 -2.40
C HIS A 40 23.95 -15.33 -1.11
N ALA A 41 24.73 -14.46 -0.48
CA ALA A 41 25.43 -14.77 0.76
C ALA A 41 24.45 -15.07 1.91
N ALA A 42 23.44 -14.21 2.13
CA ALA A 42 22.49 -14.39 3.23
C ALA A 42 21.58 -15.61 3.05
N SER A 43 21.32 -16.04 1.83
CA SER A 43 20.53 -17.23 1.54
C SER A 43 21.34 -18.53 1.52
N ASN A 44 22.64 -18.48 1.83
CA ASN A 44 23.57 -19.62 1.66
C ASN A 44 23.49 -20.21 0.23
N GLY A 45 23.43 -19.32 -0.76
CA GLY A 45 23.31 -19.68 -2.17
C GLY A 45 21.94 -20.15 -2.61
N ALA A 46 20.90 -20.17 -1.77
CA ALA A 46 19.55 -20.57 -2.17
C ALA A 46 18.87 -19.57 -3.13
N ILE A 47 19.36 -18.33 -3.20
CA ILE A 47 18.86 -17.27 -4.08
C ILE A 47 19.95 -16.88 -5.07
N GLU A 48 19.61 -16.88 -6.36
CA GLU A 48 20.39 -16.28 -7.43
C GLU A 48 19.59 -15.09 -7.99
N LEU A 49 19.87 -13.88 -7.48
CA LEU A 49 19.20 -12.66 -7.89
C LEU A 49 19.95 -12.01 -9.07
N LEU A 50 19.31 -12.01 -10.23
CA LEU A 50 19.83 -11.46 -11.47
C LEU A 50 19.16 -10.12 -11.77
N PHE A 51 19.84 -9.22 -12.48
CA PHE A 51 19.27 -7.94 -12.93
C PHE A 51 19.28 -7.88 -14.46
N SER A 52 18.12 -7.68 -15.08
CA SER A 52 18.00 -7.64 -16.54
C SER A 52 18.33 -6.26 -17.11
N GLY A 53 18.77 -6.23 -18.38
CA GLY A 53 18.61 -5.07 -19.26
C GLY A 53 19.50 -3.87 -18.92
N GLN A 54 20.47 -3.60 -19.79
CA GLN A 54 21.15 -2.32 -19.86
C GLN A 54 21.05 -1.83 -21.32
N PRO A 55 20.61 -0.58 -21.57
CA PRO A 55 20.22 0.44 -20.57
C PRO A 55 18.87 0.13 -19.88
N ILE A 56 18.66 0.70 -18.69
CA ILE A 56 17.40 0.58 -17.95
C ILE A 56 16.28 1.32 -18.69
N PRO A 57 15.14 0.68 -18.99
CA PRO A 57 14.05 1.33 -19.72
C PRO A 57 13.43 2.48 -18.93
N ARG A 58 13.04 3.55 -19.65
CA ARG A 58 12.24 4.65 -19.12
C ARG A 58 10.79 4.50 -19.55
N LEU A 59 9.89 4.37 -18.58
CA LEU A 59 8.46 4.24 -18.78
C LEU A 59 7.80 5.63 -18.67
N GLN A 60 7.03 6.00 -19.68
CA GLN A 60 6.26 7.24 -19.71
C GLN A 60 4.79 6.92 -20.02
N PHE A 61 3.87 7.51 -19.26
CA PHE A 61 2.43 7.26 -19.40
C PHE A 61 1.66 8.55 -19.69
N PRO A 62 0.87 8.62 -20.78
CA PRO A 62 -0.08 9.69 -21.02
C PRO A 62 -1.42 9.45 -20.27
N PRO A 63 -2.17 10.51 -19.90
CA PRO A 63 -1.74 11.91 -19.74
C PRO A 63 -0.93 12.10 -18.45
N ALA A 64 -0.05 13.11 -18.42
CA ALA A 64 0.75 13.47 -17.23
C ALA A 64 -0.16 13.79 -16.02
N PRO A 65 0.26 13.50 -14.77
CA PRO A 65 -0.49 13.90 -13.59
C PRO A 65 -0.51 15.42 -13.50
N ALA A 66 -1.45 15.96 -12.71
CA ALA A 66 -1.50 17.38 -12.37
C ALA A 66 -0.19 17.87 -11.73
N ASP A 67 0.52 16.97 -11.05
CA ASP A 67 1.87 17.13 -10.56
C ASP A 67 2.78 16.03 -11.14
N PRO A 68 3.58 16.32 -12.18
CA PRO A 68 4.51 15.36 -12.77
C PRO A 68 5.70 15.03 -11.85
N ALA A 69 5.79 15.62 -10.64
CA ALA A 69 6.84 15.31 -9.68
C ALA A 69 6.53 14.06 -8.83
N THR A 70 5.30 13.53 -8.84
CA THR A 70 4.90 12.42 -7.99
C THR A 70 4.20 11.28 -8.75
N VAL A 71 4.36 10.05 -8.26
CA VAL A 71 3.75 8.85 -8.85
C VAL A 71 2.64 8.29 -7.97
N THR A 72 1.56 7.81 -8.59
CA THR A 72 0.43 7.17 -7.91
C THR A 72 0.57 5.66 -7.90
N ALA A 73 -0.14 4.97 -6.99
CA ALA A 73 -0.21 3.51 -6.97
C ALA A 73 -0.63 2.92 -8.33
N ALA A 74 -1.63 3.51 -9.00
CA ALA A 74 -2.07 3.05 -10.32
C ALA A 74 -0.95 3.04 -11.36
N ARG A 75 -0.09 4.06 -11.35
CA ARG A 75 1.07 4.14 -12.26
C ARG A 75 2.16 3.14 -11.90
N LEU A 76 2.44 2.94 -10.61
CA LEU A 76 3.36 1.89 -10.16
C LEU A 76 2.90 0.51 -10.63
N HIS A 77 1.61 0.21 -10.49
CA HIS A 77 1.03 -1.07 -10.92
C HIS A 77 1.08 -1.23 -12.45
N THR A 78 0.80 -0.16 -13.21
CA THR A 78 0.92 -0.16 -14.67
C THR A 78 2.36 -0.41 -15.11
N ALA A 79 3.33 0.25 -14.48
CA ALA A 79 4.75 0.03 -14.74
C ALA A 79 5.18 -1.39 -14.37
N LEU A 80 4.73 -1.93 -13.24
CA LEU A 80 5.02 -3.29 -12.81
C LEU A 80 4.59 -4.32 -13.86
N ARG A 81 3.41 -4.14 -14.46
CA ARG A 81 2.92 -5.02 -15.54
C ARG A 81 3.87 -5.06 -16.75
N LEU A 82 4.48 -3.93 -17.11
CA LEU A 82 5.38 -3.85 -18.27
C LEU A 82 6.72 -4.52 -18.00
N VAL A 83 7.22 -4.44 -16.77
CA VAL A 83 8.55 -4.96 -16.41
C VAL A 83 8.53 -6.41 -15.92
N ALA A 84 7.44 -6.83 -15.26
CA ALA A 84 7.27 -8.15 -14.69
C ALA A 84 5.84 -8.69 -14.98
N PRO A 85 5.55 -9.09 -16.23
CA PRO A 85 4.25 -9.62 -16.62
C PRO A 85 4.06 -11.07 -16.15
N ASN A 86 4.05 -11.31 -14.84
CA ASN A 86 3.85 -12.66 -14.30
C ASN A 86 2.41 -13.12 -14.50
N SER A 87 2.25 -14.39 -14.86
CA SER A 87 0.96 -15.05 -15.05
C SER A 87 0.78 -16.32 -14.20
N SER A 88 1.85 -16.79 -13.57
CA SER A 88 1.86 -18.01 -12.76
C SER A 88 2.69 -17.84 -11.48
N ARG A 89 2.44 -18.70 -10.50
CA ARG A 89 3.19 -18.77 -9.24
C ARG A 89 4.04 -20.04 -9.17
N PRO A 90 5.14 -20.03 -8.40
CA PRO A 90 5.82 -18.83 -7.88
C PRO A 90 6.43 -18.01 -9.01
N ILE A 91 6.70 -16.72 -8.78
CA ILE A 91 7.25 -15.85 -9.83
C ILE A 91 8.77 -15.97 -9.90
N SER A 92 9.32 -15.77 -11.09
CA SER A 92 10.76 -15.61 -11.33
C SER A 92 11.13 -14.19 -11.73
N ARG A 93 10.16 -13.29 -11.90
CA ARG A 93 10.38 -11.91 -12.35
C ARG A 93 9.84 -10.93 -11.31
N ILE A 94 10.72 -10.08 -10.79
CA ILE A 94 10.39 -8.98 -9.88
C ILE A 94 10.53 -7.66 -10.63
N GLY A 95 9.60 -6.73 -10.45
CA GLY A 95 9.78 -5.35 -10.92
C GLY A 95 10.49 -4.48 -9.89
N LEU A 96 11.49 -3.71 -10.31
CA LEU A 96 12.15 -2.68 -9.49
C LEU A 96 11.98 -1.31 -10.16
N ILE A 97 11.18 -0.44 -9.55
CA ILE A 97 10.81 0.84 -10.17
C ILE A 97 11.52 1.99 -9.47
N PHE A 98 12.33 2.74 -10.19
CA PHE A 98 12.86 4.02 -9.72
C PHE A 98 11.92 5.14 -10.13
N ALA A 99 11.40 5.87 -9.16
CA ALA A 99 10.48 6.98 -9.34
C ALA A 99 10.95 8.21 -8.55
N ARG A 100 10.29 9.36 -8.73
CA ARG A 100 10.64 10.60 -8.03
C ARG A 100 10.21 10.55 -6.56
N ALA A 101 8.90 10.55 -6.33
CA ALA A 101 8.27 10.62 -5.02
C ALA A 101 6.88 9.99 -5.08
N TYR A 102 6.38 9.49 -3.95
CA TYR A 102 5.04 8.92 -3.88
C TYR A 102 3.97 10.00 -3.67
N HIS A 103 2.93 10.03 -4.51
CA HIS A 103 1.93 11.11 -4.52
C HIS A 103 1.28 11.41 -3.15
N PHE A 104 0.95 10.36 -2.38
CA PHE A 104 0.27 10.55 -1.10
C PHE A 104 1.21 10.96 0.04
N PHE A 105 2.51 10.64 -0.08
CA PHE A 105 3.51 10.87 0.96
C PHE A 105 4.85 11.28 0.33
N PRO A 106 4.89 12.38 -0.43
CA PRO A 106 6.01 12.69 -1.33
C PRO A 106 7.34 12.93 -0.63
N ASP A 107 7.27 13.29 0.66
CA ASP A 107 8.42 13.67 1.47
C ASP A 107 8.75 12.65 2.57
N GLU A 108 7.89 11.65 2.77
CA GLU A 108 7.99 10.74 3.90
C GLU A 108 8.37 9.32 3.47
N VAL A 109 7.82 8.85 2.34
CA VAL A 109 8.03 7.47 1.87
C VAL A 109 9.22 7.42 0.91
N LEU A 110 10.19 6.56 1.23
CA LEU A 110 11.41 6.36 0.44
C LEU A 110 11.33 5.13 -0.47
N GLY A 111 10.54 4.14 -0.06
CA GLY A 111 10.32 2.92 -0.84
C GLY A 111 8.98 2.26 -0.51
N ILE A 112 8.51 1.43 -1.43
CA ILE A 112 7.26 0.66 -1.30
C ILE A 112 7.45 -0.72 -1.92
N MET A 113 7.06 -1.76 -1.21
CA MET A 113 6.75 -3.05 -1.80
C MET A 113 5.25 -3.12 -2.09
N PHE A 114 4.88 -3.60 -3.27
CA PHE A 114 3.49 -3.65 -3.70
C PHE A 114 3.16 -4.85 -4.59
N ASP A 115 1.89 -5.27 -4.56
CA ASP A 115 1.34 -6.27 -5.48
C ASP A 115 0.81 -5.59 -6.76
N ARG A 116 0.64 -6.35 -7.85
CA ARG A 116 0.17 -5.83 -9.14
C ARG A 116 -1.24 -5.24 -9.11
N GLY A 117 -2.04 -5.52 -8.07
CA GLY A 117 -3.34 -4.88 -7.85
C GLY A 117 -4.45 -5.43 -8.74
N PHE A 118 -5.25 -4.55 -9.36
CA PHE A 118 -6.31 -4.96 -10.28
C PHE A 118 -5.79 -5.38 -11.65
N VAL A 119 -6.49 -6.34 -12.27
CA VAL A 119 -6.27 -6.71 -13.66
C VAL A 119 -6.77 -5.59 -14.62
N THR A 120 -6.14 -5.47 -15.79
CA THR A 120 -6.37 -4.45 -16.83
C THR A 120 -6.99 -5.07 -18.11
N GLU A 121 -7.39 -4.25 -19.08
CA GLU A 121 -8.13 -4.64 -20.30
C GLU A 121 -7.58 -5.84 -21.09
N ASP A 122 -6.26 -6.02 -21.16
CA ASP A 122 -5.65 -7.11 -21.95
C ASP A 122 -5.34 -8.37 -21.14
N ASP A 123 -6.01 -8.56 -20.01
CA ASP A 123 -5.92 -9.79 -19.23
C ASP A 123 -7.33 -10.41 -19.09
N PRO A 124 -7.48 -11.69 -19.42
CA PRO A 124 -8.78 -12.35 -19.51
C PRO A 124 -9.53 -12.43 -18.16
N ALA A 125 -8.85 -12.17 -17.03
CA ALA A 125 -9.44 -12.22 -15.69
C ALA A 125 -9.88 -10.83 -15.19
N SER A 126 -11.17 -10.55 -15.09
CA SER A 126 -11.69 -9.27 -14.53
C SER A 126 -11.61 -9.17 -12.99
N SER A 127 -10.53 -9.63 -12.35
CA SER A 127 -10.43 -9.74 -10.89
C SER A 127 -9.16 -9.09 -10.33
N PHE A 128 -9.10 -8.92 -9.01
CA PHE A 128 -7.86 -8.56 -8.33
C PHE A 128 -6.80 -9.64 -8.57
N THR A 129 -5.57 -9.26 -8.93
CA THR A 129 -4.47 -10.23 -9.16
C THR A 129 -4.20 -11.00 -7.87
N SER A 130 -4.00 -12.30 -8.00
CA SER A 130 -3.77 -13.13 -6.83
C SER A 130 -2.28 -13.17 -6.45
N ILE A 131 -1.38 -12.90 -7.39
CA ILE A 131 0.07 -12.97 -7.20
C ILE A 131 0.51 -11.84 -6.26
N ALA A 132 1.20 -12.21 -5.18
CA ALA A 132 1.69 -11.28 -4.17
C ALA A 132 3.19 -11.03 -4.33
N ARG A 133 3.68 -9.89 -3.83
CA ARG A 133 5.10 -9.53 -3.75
C ARG A 133 5.76 -9.57 -5.12
N GLU A 134 5.20 -8.84 -6.08
CA GLU A 134 5.68 -8.85 -7.46
C GLU A 134 6.66 -7.72 -7.77
N GLY A 135 6.62 -6.63 -6.99
CA GLY A 135 7.48 -5.51 -7.25
C GLY A 135 7.68 -4.59 -6.07
N CYS A 136 8.65 -3.71 -6.26
CA CYS A 136 8.90 -2.61 -5.37
C CYS A 136 9.30 -1.35 -6.13
N ALA A 137 9.18 -0.21 -5.44
CA ALA A 137 9.55 1.10 -5.93
C ALA A 137 10.48 1.81 -4.96
N VAL A 138 11.41 2.60 -5.49
CA VAL A 138 12.35 3.45 -4.76
C VAL A 138 12.18 4.89 -5.23
N PHE A 139 12.01 5.82 -4.29
CA PHE A 139 11.70 7.23 -4.56
C PHE A 139 12.94 8.11 -4.42
N VAL A 140 13.61 8.35 -5.55
CA VAL A 140 14.91 9.01 -5.62
C VAL A 140 14.85 10.47 -5.14
N ASP A 141 13.85 11.23 -5.55
CA ASP A 141 13.69 12.64 -5.13
C ASP A 141 13.34 12.74 -3.65
N ALA A 142 12.49 11.83 -3.16
CA ALA A 142 12.16 11.75 -1.72
C ALA A 142 13.41 11.47 -0.89
N ILE A 143 14.28 10.55 -1.35
CA ILE A 143 15.57 10.25 -0.73
C ILE A 143 16.51 11.48 -0.77
N ILE A 144 16.64 12.15 -1.92
CA ILE A 144 17.47 13.35 -2.06
C ILE A 144 17.00 14.43 -1.08
N LYS A 145 15.69 14.69 -1.03
CA LYS A 145 15.09 15.68 -0.14
C LYS A 145 15.29 15.31 1.33
N ALA A 146 15.00 14.08 1.70
CA ALA A 146 15.17 13.56 3.06
C ALA A 146 16.61 13.68 3.59
N ARG A 147 17.60 13.54 2.71
CA ARG A 147 19.01 13.65 3.06
C ARG A 147 19.59 15.05 2.82
N THR A 148 18.73 16.02 2.48
CA THR A 148 19.04 17.45 2.39
C THR A 148 18.27 18.18 3.49
N VAL A 149 18.84 18.27 4.71
CA VAL A 149 18.17 18.92 5.87
C VAL A 149 18.90 20.20 6.27
N ASN A 150 18.13 21.29 6.48
CA ASN A 150 18.53 22.61 7.00
C ASN A 150 19.46 23.47 6.13
N GLY A 151 19.15 23.66 4.85
CA GLY A 151 19.87 24.63 4.00
C GLY A 151 21.34 24.29 3.75
N ASN A 152 21.82 23.16 4.24
CA ASN A 152 23.13 22.60 3.92
C ASN A 152 22.97 21.66 2.71
N PRO A 153 23.94 21.68 1.78
CA PRO A 153 23.94 20.73 0.66
C PRO A 153 23.89 19.29 1.19
N PRO A 154 23.43 18.31 0.37
CA PRO A 154 23.41 16.91 0.75
C PRO A 154 24.76 16.52 1.35
N GLN A 155 24.74 15.84 2.49
CA GLN A 155 25.94 15.50 3.25
C GLN A 155 26.95 14.63 2.46
N SER A 156 26.61 14.16 1.25
CA SER A 156 27.46 14.05 0.04
C SER A 156 26.70 13.25 -1.03
N ALA A 157 27.10 13.33 -2.30
CA ALA A 157 26.56 12.43 -3.35
C ALA A 157 26.69 10.93 -2.98
N GLN A 158 27.69 10.60 -2.16
CA GLN A 158 27.90 9.24 -1.65
C GLN A 158 26.78 8.79 -0.72
N GLN A 159 26.33 9.63 0.22
CA GLN A 159 25.26 9.25 1.14
C GLN A 159 23.91 9.07 0.46
N ILE A 160 23.60 9.88 -0.56
CA ILE A 160 22.40 9.68 -1.39
C ILE A 160 22.47 8.32 -2.07
N ARG A 161 23.63 7.97 -2.65
CA ARG A 161 23.87 6.65 -3.26
C ARG A 161 23.71 5.52 -2.25
N GLU A 162 24.20 5.69 -1.02
CA GLU A 162 24.04 4.69 0.05
C GLU A 162 22.60 4.56 0.55
N GLU A 163 21.79 5.63 0.52
CA GLU A 163 20.37 5.56 0.82
C GLU A 163 19.61 4.86 -0.29
N ILE A 164 19.83 5.21 -1.56
CA ILE A 164 19.24 4.51 -2.69
C ILE A 164 19.58 3.01 -2.63
N ALA A 165 20.83 2.67 -2.34
CA ALA A 165 21.28 1.28 -2.25
C ALA A 165 20.60 0.52 -1.11
N PHE A 166 20.56 1.12 0.08
CA PHE A 166 19.88 0.54 1.23
C PHE A 166 18.40 0.33 0.98
N THR A 167 17.69 1.37 0.52
CA THR A 167 16.25 1.30 0.24
C THR A 167 15.95 0.26 -0.84
N THR A 168 16.77 0.18 -1.89
CA THR A 168 16.60 -0.85 -2.94
C THR A 168 16.66 -2.27 -2.35
N ILE A 169 17.67 -2.57 -1.52
CA ILE A 169 17.84 -3.90 -0.91
C ILE A 169 16.74 -4.17 0.13
N HIS A 170 16.37 -3.15 0.92
CA HIS A 170 15.27 -3.20 1.89
C HIS A 170 13.95 -3.59 1.23
N GLU A 171 13.56 -2.89 0.16
CA GLU A 171 12.31 -3.16 -0.54
C GLU A 171 12.32 -4.53 -1.25
N LEU A 172 13.46 -4.94 -1.81
CA LEU A 172 13.62 -6.31 -2.31
C LEU A 172 13.47 -7.32 -1.16
N GLY A 173 13.95 -7.02 0.05
CA GLY A 173 13.74 -7.84 1.24
C GLY A 173 12.26 -8.05 1.54
N HIS A 174 11.44 -7.00 1.42
CA HIS A 174 9.98 -7.11 1.53
C HIS A 174 9.37 -7.99 0.43
N VAL A 175 9.90 -7.95 -0.80
CA VAL A 175 9.49 -8.87 -1.87
C VAL A 175 9.78 -10.34 -1.50
N PHE A 176 10.86 -10.59 -0.77
CA PHE A 176 11.18 -11.90 -0.14
C PHE A 176 10.47 -12.15 1.20
N ASN A 177 9.41 -11.38 1.49
CA ASN A 177 8.57 -11.51 2.69
C ASN A 177 9.30 -11.25 4.01
N LEU A 178 10.41 -10.51 3.98
CA LEU A 178 11.07 -10.08 5.21
C LEU A 178 10.32 -8.88 5.79
N GLY A 179 9.90 -8.97 7.05
CA GLY A 179 9.28 -7.85 7.77
C GLY A 179 10.30 -6.91 8.40
N HIS A 180 9.86 -5.71 8.79
CA HIS A 180 10.61 -4.92 9.78
C HIS A 180 10.66 -5.74 11.06
N MET A 181 11.85 -6.21 11.42
CA MET A 181 12.03 -6.82 12.72
C MET A 181 12.04 -5.71 13.76
N GLY A 182 11.28 -5.88 14.84
CA GLY A 182 11.42 -5.00 16.00
C GLY A 182 12.89 -4.89 16.34
N HIS A 183 13.39 -3.67 16.45
CA HIS A 183 14.79 -3.41 16.79
C HIS A 183 14.85 -3.12 18.28
N PRO A 184 15.02 -4.13 19.16
CA PRO A 184 15.28 -3.87 20.56
C PRO A 184 16.44 -2.87 20.68
N GLN A 185 16.39 -2.01 21.69
CA GLN A 185 17.50 -1.10 21.96
C GLN A 185 18.81 -1.91 22.07
N GLY A 186 19.81 -1.54 21.26
CA GLY A 186 21.11 -2.23 21.20
C GLY A 186 21.20 -3.38 20.18
N ALA A 187 20.12 -3.72 19.47
CA ALA A 187 20.22 -4.68 18.37
C ALA A 187 21.13 -4.12 17.24
N PRO A 188 21.76 -4.99 16.43
CA PRO A 188 22.60 -4.53 15.35
C PRO A 188 21.75 -4.05 14.16
N ALA A 189 22.12 -2.90 13.58
CA ALA A 189 21.50 -2.38 12.36
C ALA A 189 21.53 -3.42 11.21
N ASN A 190 20.49 -3.44 10.39
CA ASN A 190 20.30 -4.41 9.31
C ASN A 190 19.42 -3.86 8.18
N PHE A 191 19.37 -4.55 7.04
CA PHE A 191 18.62 -4.11 5.87
C PHE A 191 17.14 -3.91 6.12
N MET A 192 16.52 -4.64 7.04
CA MET A 192 15.09 -4.57 7.28
C MET A 192 14.71 -3.62 8.41
N MET A 193 15.63 -2.76 8.87
CA MET A 193 15.25 -1.70 9.80
C MET A 193 14.50 -0.57 9.07
N PRO A 194 13.52 0.10 9.71
CA PRO A 194 12.87 1.27 9.11
C PRO A 194 13.91 2.35 8.74
N SER A 195 13.72 3.04 7.61
CA SER A 195 14.65 4.13 7.21
C SER A 195 14.73 5.27 8.24
N SER A 196 13.71 5.45 9.08
CA SER A 196 13.74 6.38 10.21
C SER A 196 14.79 6.03 11.27
N ASP A 197 15.03 4.73 11.46
CA ASP A 197 15.84 4.21 12.55
C ASP A 197 17.27 3.90 12.08
N ARG A 198 17.53 4.06 10.78
CA ARG A 198 18.81 3.75 10.14
C ARG A 198 19.92 4.68 10.66
N PRO A 199 21.08 4.13 11.10
CA PRO A 199 22.25 4.93 11.41
C PRO A 199 22.76 5.69 10.18
N LEU A 200 23.12 6.96 10.36
CA LEU A 200 23.69 7.81 9.31
C LEU A 200 25.21 7.98 9.47
N GLY A 201 25.86 8.52 8.43
CA GLY A 201 27.29 8.80 8.45
C GLY A 201 28.15 7.54 8.58
N ARG A 202 29.21 7.58 9.40
CA ARG A 202 30.16 6.46 9.54
C ARG A 202 29.53 5.14 10.01
N GLN A 203 28.38 5.21 10.68
CA GLN A 203 27.67 4.01 11.16
C GLN A 203 26.72 3.41 10.11
N ALA A 204 26.47 4.09 8.98
CA ALA A 204 25.57 3.63 7.94
C ALA A 204 26.00 2.30 7.31
N ALA A 205 27.31 2.04 7.25
CA ALA A 205 27.88 0.78 6.77
C ALA A 205 27.41 -0.43 7.60
N SER A 206 27.16 -0.25 8.90
CA SER A 206 26.75 -1.33 9.80
C SER A 206 25.34 -1.89 9.52
N ALA A 207 24.54 -1.15 8.74
CA ALA A 207 23.19 -1.53 8.35
C ALA A 207 23.13 -2.43 7.11
N PHE A 208 24.22 -2.59 6.36
CA PHE A 208 24.26 -3.39 5.12
C PHE A 208 24.46 -4.88 5.40
N ARG A 209 23.53 -5.49 6.12
CA ARG A 209 23.51 -6.93 6.39
C ARG A 209 22.11 -7.44 6.65
N PHE A 210 21.89 -8.72 6.41
CA PHE A 210 20.75 -9.46 6.96
C PHE A 210 21.13 -10.06 8.31
N THR A 211 20.17 -10.15 9.22
CA THR A 211 20.35 -10.83 10.51
C THR A 211 20.40 -12.36 10.33
N PRO A 212 20.84 -13.12 11.35
CA PRO A 212 20.77 -14.58 11.29
C PRO A 212 19.36 -15.13 11.01
N ASN A 213 18.31 -14.55 11.63
CA ASN A 213 16.93 -14.97 11.40
C ASN A 213 16.47 -14.67 9.96
N GLN A 214 16.84 -13.50 9.42
CA GLN A 214 16.56 -13.17 8.02
C GLN A 214 17.31 -14.09 7.05
N SER A 215 18.56 -14.43 7.37
CA SER A 215 19.37 -15.36 6.57
C SER A 215 18.77 -16.78 6.59
N LEU A 216 18.30 -17.23 7.75
CA LEU A 216 17.57 -18.50 7.89
C LEU A 216 16.32 -18.52 7.01
N LEU A 217 15.51 -17.45 7.02
CA LEU A 217 14.35 -17.31 6.14
C LEU A 217 14.77 -17.36 4.67
N LEU A 218 15.71 -16.52 4.24
CA LEU A 218 16.17 -16.44 2.86
C LEU A 218 16.73 -17.78 2.33
N SER A 219 17.37 -18.57 3.19
CA SER A 219 17.89 -19.90 2.84
C SER A 219 16.80 -20.91 2.46
N GLN A 220 15.54 -20.67 2.82
CA GLN A 220 14.40 -21.52 2.45
C GLN A 220 13.84 -21.21 1.05
N CYS A 221 14.33 -20.17 0.35
CA CYS A 221 13.70 -19.70 -0.90
C CYS A 221 13.68 -20.72 -2.05
N SER A 222 14.68 -21.61 -2.13
CA SER A 222 14.77 -22.66 -3.15
C SER A 222 13.82 -23.83 -2.91
N ARG A 223 13.24 -23.92 -1.71
CA ARG A 223 12.39 -25.04 -1.30
C ARG A 223 10.96 -24.86 -1.79
N ALA A 224 10.44 -25.87 -2.49
CA ALA A 224 9.07 -25.85 -3.01
C ALA A 224 8.01 -25.91 -1.90
N ASP A 225 8.33 -26.54 -0.77
CA ASP A 225 7.49 -26.67 0.42
C ASP A 225 7.48 -25.40 1.31
N TYR A 226 8.28 -24.38 0.97
CA TYR A 226 8.37 -23.11 1.71
C TYR A 226 7.96 -21.92 0.82
N PRO A 227 6.69 -21.85 0.37
CA PRO A 227 6.24 -20.79 -0.54
C PRO A 227 6.27 -19.39 0.09
N PHE A 228 6.40 -19.29 1.42
CA PHE A 228 6.28 -18.00 2.10
C PHE A 228 7.43 -17.03 1.88
N ILE A 229 8.64 -17.49 1.60
CA ILE A 229 9.76 -16.60 1.26
C ILE A 229 9.82 -16.30 -0.23
N ARG A 230 9.49 -17.27 -1.07
CA ARG A 230 9.59 -17.13 -2.51
C ARG A 230 8.61 -16.06 -3.04
N PRO A 231 9.06 -15.05 -3.81
CA PRO A 231 8.19 -14.06 -4.43
C PRO A 231 7.04 -14.74 -5.19
N GLY A 232 5.84 -14.16 -5.16
CA GLY A 232 4.65 -14.78 -5.75
C GLY A 232 4.09 -15.99 -4.99
N GLY A 233 4.74 -16.47 -3.94
CA GLY A 233 4.26 -17.58 -3.11
C GLY A 233 3.17 -17.15 -2.13
N SER A 234 3.47 -17.07 -0.83
CA SER A 234 2.51 -16.57 0.18
C SER A 234 2.33 -15.05 0.13
N ARG A 235 1.26 -14.56 0.76
CA ARG A 235 1.01 -13.13 0.96
C ARG A 235 2.09 -12.52 1.85
N TYR A 236 2.28 -11.20 1.77
CA TYR A 236 3.21 -10.55 2.67
C TYR A 236 2.78 -10.69 4.15
N GLY A 237 3.76 -10.93 5.03
CA GLY A 237 3.57 -11.22 6.45
C GLY A 237 2.94 -12.57 6.75
N ASP A 238 2.70 -13.42 5.74
CA ASP A 238 2.29 -14.82 5.95
C ASP A 238 3.53 -15.72 5.86
N LEU A 239 4.07 -16.10 7.01
CA LEU A 239 5.22 -16.99 7.15
C LEU A 239 4.82 -18.45 7.42
N GLY A 240 3.52 -18.75 7.43
CA GLY A 240 2.99 -20.05 7.82
C GLY A 240 3.04 -20.29 9.34
N ALA A 241 2.05 -21.03 9.86
CA ALA A 241 1.85 -21.20 11.30
C ALA A 241 3.03 -21.85 12.04
N GLU A 242 3.75 -22.77 11.40
CA GLU A 242 4.90 -23.44 12.00
C GLU A 242 6.12 -22.52 12.08
N PHE A 243 6.39 -21.77 11.01
CA PHE A 243 7.55 -20.90 10.97
C PHE A 243 7.35 -19.66 11.85
N ASP A 244 6.14 -19.10 11.86
CA ASP A 244 5.77 -17.95 12.71
C ASP A 244 6.02 -18.26 14.19
N ARG A 245 5.65 -19.45 14.67
CA ARG A 245 5.95 -19.89 16.05
C ARG A 245 7.45 -20.06 16.32
N SER A 246 8.22 -20.54 15.35
CA SER A 246 9.64 -20.87 15.51
C SER A 246 10.56 -19.65 15.54
N ILE A 247 10.19 -18.57 14.86
CA ILE A 247 10.99 -17.33 14.80
C ILE A 247 10.53 -16.26 15.80
N GLY A 248 9.55 -16.58 16.67
CA GLY A 248 8.96 -15.64 17.62
C GLY A 248 8.04 -14.61 16.95
N GLY A 249 7.40 -15.00 15.85
CA GLY A 249 6.52 -14.16 15.05
C GLY A 249 5.29 -13.67 15.83
N GLU A 250 5.29 -12.37 16.11
CA GLU A 250 4.22 -11.60 16.75
C GLU A 250 3.04 -11.30 15.80
N TYR A 251 2.87 -12.05 14.69
CA TYR A 251 2.21 -11.50 13.51
C TYR A 251 0.68 -11.66 13.45
N ASP A 252 0.08 -12.65 14.14
CA ASP A 252 -1.30 -13.07 13.82
C ASP A 252 -2.34 -12.96 14.94
N ILE A 253 -2.03 -12.41 16.12
CA ILE A 253 -3.03 -12.17 17.16
C ILE A 253 -2.89 -10.72 17.64
N PRO A 254 -3.97 -10.00 18.01
CA PRO A 254 -3.86 -8.81 18.85
C PRO A 254 -3.36 -9.21 20.24
N GLN A 255 -2.17 -9.80 20.33
CA GLN A 255 -1.46 -9.95 21.57
C GLN A 255 -0.87 -8.59 21.89
N ASN A 256 -1.05 -8.18 23.14
CA ASN A 256 -0.44 -7.01 23.71
C ASN A 256 1.08 -7.06 23.45
N LEU A 257 1.54 -6.37 22.40
CA LEU A 257 2.92 -6.07 22.04
C LEU A 257 3.60 -5.26 23.16
N GLY A 258 3.62 -5.77 24.41
CA GLY A 258 4.06 -5.06 25.61
C GLY A 258 3.47 -3.65 25.79
N SER A 259 2.41 -3.32 25.06
CA SER A 259 1.93 -1.95 24.85
C SER A 259 0.56 -1.81 25.48
N GLY A 260 0.48 -0.98 26.51
CA GLY A 260 -0.77 -0.67 27.19
C GLY A 260 -1.70 0.18 26.31
N PRO A 261 -3.01 0.21 26.61
CA PRO A 261 -3.91 1.17 25.99
C PRO A 261 -3.42 2.60 26.25
N ASP A 262 -3.46 3.48 25.26
CA ASP A 262 -3.26 4.92 25.45
C ASP A 262 -4.58 5.53 25.96
N PRO A 263 -4.72 5.84 27.26
CA PRO A 263 -6.00 6.28 27.82
C PRO A 263 -6.35 7.72 27.45
N ARG A 264 -5.49 8.40 26.68
CA ARG A 264 -5.68 9.80 26.28
C ARG A 264 -6.42 9.92 24.95
N LEU A 265 -6.49 8.84 24.19
CA LEU A 265 -6.98 8.81 22.82
C LEU A 265 -8.06 7.74 22.66
N GLN A 266 -8.92 7.92 21.68
CA GLN A 266 -9.87 6.93 21.23
C GLN A 266 -9.76 6.77 19.72
N LEU A 267 -9.84 5.53 19.24
CA LEU A 267 -9.94 5.19 17.83
C LEU A 267 -11.38 4.78 17.56
N LYS A 268 -12.01 5.37 16.55
CA LYS A 268 -13.31 4.93 16.05
C LYS A 268 -13.15 4.52 14.59
N ILE A 269 -13.75 3.39 14.25
CA ILE A 269 -13.98 2.99 12.86
C ILE A 269 -15.47 2.97 12.58
N ASP A 270 -15.83 3.44 11.39
CA ASP A 270 -17.22 3.51 10.94
C ASP A 270 -17.31 3.23 9.44
N ILE A 271 -18.53 3.02 8.96
CA ILE A 271 -18.83 2.84 7.54
C ILE A 271 -20.25 3.32 7.23
N ALA A 272 -20.44 3.94 6.06
CA ALA A 272 -21.73 4.54 5.72
C ALA A 272 -22.88 3.54 5.53
N THR A 273 -22.58 2.32 5.05
CA THR A 273 -23.58 1.25 4.92
C THR A 273 -23.02 -0.01 5.55
N ALA A 274 -23.82 -0.75 6.31
CA ALA A 274 -23.36 -1.99 6.95
C ALA A 274 -23.60 -3.23 6.06
N GLU A 275 -24.09 -3.08 4.84
CA GLU A 275 -24.39 -4.18 3.92
C GLU A 275 -23.86 -3.92 2.51
N PHE A 276 -23.14 -4.90 1.95
CA PHE A 276 -22.49 -4.79 0.64
C PHE A 276 -22.64 -6.06 -0.17
N THR A 277 -22.65 -5.92 -1.50
CA THR A 277 -22.40 -7.05 -2.39
C THR A 277 -20.90 -7.36 -2.48
N PRO A 278 -20.51 -8.60 -2.81
CA PRO A 278 -19.12 -8.92 -3.12
C PRO A 278 -18.58 -8.02 -4.22
N HIS A 279 -17.31 -7.64 -4.13
CA HIS A 279 -16.61 -6.74 -5.07
C HIS A 279 -17.05 -5.27 -5.03
N ARG A 280 -17.87 -4.87 -4.05
CA ARG A 280 -18.10 -3.46 -3.76
C ARG A 280 -16.91 -2.87 -2.99
N PRO A 281 -16.44 -1.65 -3.32
CA PRO A 281 -15.42 -0.99 -2.52
C PRO A 281 -15.85 -0.80 -1.07
N VAL A 282 -15.04 -1.32 -0.15
CA VAL A 282 -15.28 -1.19 1.30
C VAL A 282 -14.30 -0.19 1.87
N GLU A 283 -14.86 0.81 2.55
CA GLU A 283 -14.19 2.05 2.89
C GLU A 283 -14.46 2.39 4.33
N LEU A 284 -13.42 2.30 5.16
CA LEU A 284 -13.54 2.60 6.57
C LEU A 284 -13.30 4.08 6.80
N ASP A 285 -14.23 4.72 7.49
CA ASP A 285 -14.01 6.02 8.10
C ASP A 285 -13.25 5.82 9.40
N ILE A 286 -12.01 6.33 9.46
CA ILE A 286 -11.15 6.28 10.62
C ILE A 286 -11.18 7.65 11.31
N GLU A 287 -11.47 7.65 12.60
CA GLU A 287 -11.36 8.84 13.44
C GLU A 287 -10.48 8.58 14.67
N ILE A 288 -9.53 9.48 14.94
CA ILE A 288 -8.76 9.50 16.17
C ILE A 288 -9.04 10.81 16.90
N SER A 289 -9.55 10.70 18.12
CA SER A 289 -9.93 11.84 18.96
C SER A 289 -9.38 11.72 20.37
N LEU A 290 -9.38 12.84 21.12
CA LEU A 290 -9.06 12.81 22.54
C LEU A 290 -10.13 12.01 23.29
N ALA A 291 -9.71 11.19 24.25
CA ALA A 291 -10.62 10.48 25.15
C ALA A 291 -11.46 11.47 25.99
N LYS A 292 -12.65 11.04 26.42
CA LYS A 292 -13.58 11.86 27.18
C LYS A 292 -12.89 12.53 28.39
N GLY A 293 -13.13 13.83 28.56
CA GLY A 293 -12.57 14.62 29.66
C GLY A 293 -11.12 15.08 29.47
N ARG A 294 -10.44 14.67 28.40
CA ARG A 294 -9.10 15.16 28.06
C ARG A 294 -9.17 16.45 27.26
N ARG A 295 -8.26 17.39 27.57
CA ARG A 295 -8.13 18.69 26.90
C ARG A 295 -6.74 18.96 26.33
N GLN A 296 -5.72 18.27 26.84
CA GLN A 296 -4.34 18.45 26.38
C GLN A 296 -4.16 17.81 25.00
N PRO A 297 -3.56 18.54 24.03
CA PRO A 297 -3.21 17.97 22.74
C PRO A 297 -2.27 16.76 22.87
N VAL A 298 -2.49 15.76 22.02
CA VAL A 298 -1.62 14.58 21.94
C VAL A 298 -1.04 14.49 20.53
N LYS A 299 0.26 14.29 20.41
CA LYS A 299 0.93 14.07 19.13
C LYS A 299 1.05 12.56 18.89
N ILE A 300 0.64 12.10 17.71
CA ILE A 300 0.76 10.71 17.26
C ILE A 300 1.56 10.64 15.95
N PRO A 301 2.13 9.49 15.57
CA PRO A 301 2.75 9.32 14.26
C PRO A 301 1.76 9.53 13.10
N ASN A 302 2.18 10.17 12.01
CA ASN A 302 1.40 10.25 10.77
C ASN A 302 1.44 8.94 9.96
N ARG A 303 1.00 7.85 10.58
CA ARG A 303 1.07 6.49 10.02
C ARG A 303 -0.25 5.75 10.11
N VAL A 304 -1.35 6.48 9.92
CA VAL A 304 -2.71 5.95 10.01
C VAL A 304 -3.13 5.33 8.67
N ASP A 305 -2.39 4.35 8.15
CA ASP A 305 -2.73 3.64 6.90
C ASP A 305 -2.33 2.17 7.06
N CYS A 306 -3.11 1.25 6.48
CA CYS A 306 -2.79 -0.18 6.60
C CYS A 306 -1.45 -0.56 6.00
N GLY A 307 -0.90 0.23 5.06
CA GLY A 307 0.44 0.00 4.52
C GLY A 307 1.57 0.27 5.52
N TYR A 308 1.28 0.93 6.65
CA TYR A 308 2.22 1.08 7.76
C TYR A 308 2.08 -0.06 8.78
N PRO A 309 3.19 -0.53 9.37
CA PRO A 309 3.13 -1.55 10.44
C PRO A 309 2.43 -1.04 11.72
N ASP A 310 2.35 0.27 11.90
CA ASP A 310 1.75 0.93 13.06
C ASP A 310 0.22 0.84 13.10
N PHE A 311 -0.46 0.63 11.96
CA PHE A 311 -1.92 0.62 11.86
C PHE A 311 -2.43 -0.70 11.29
N ASN A 312 -3.12 -1.47 12.11
CA ASN A 312 -3.51 -2.85 11.83
C ASN A 312 -5.01 -3.02 11.85
N ILE A 313 -5.53 -3.85 10.95
CA ILE A 313 -6.94 -4.22 10.89
C ILE A 313 -7.05 -5.74 10.99
N TRP A 314 -7.98 -6.21 11.80
CA TRP A 314 -8.38 -7.61 11.91
C TRP A 314 -9.81 -7.77 11.42
N ILE A 315 -10.05 -8.89 10.75
CA ILE A 315 -11.34 -9.26 10.18
C ILE A 315 -11.68 -10.66 10.73
N GLU A 316 -12.76 -10.74 11.47
CA GLU A 316 -13.44 -11.99 11.83
C GLU A 316 -14.42 -12.33 10.70
N GLU A 317 -14.22 -13.49 10.10
CA GLU A 317 -15.09 -14.07 9.07
C GLU A 317 -16.40 -14.59 9.69
N PRO A 318 -17.43 -14.88 8.88
CA PRO A 318 -18.73 -15.36 9.38
C PRO A 318 -18.69 -16.70 10.13
N ASP A 319 -17.64 -17.49 9.91
CA ASP A 319 -17.39 -18.75 10.63
C ASP A 319 -16.53 -18.57 11.89
N GLY A 320 -16.23 -17.33 12.28
CA GLY A 320 -15.44 -16.99 13.48
C GLY A 320 -13.93 -16.99 13.26
N GLU A 321 -13.45 -17.35 12.06
CA GLU A 321 -12.03 -17.26 11.72
C GLU A 321 -11.57 -15.80 11.76
N THR A 322 -10.63 -15.47 12.66
CA THR A 322 -10.04 -14.12 12.71
C THR A 322 -8.70 -14.10 11.98
N ARG A 323 -8.52 -13.10 11.12
CA ARG A 323 -7.28 -12.88 10.39
C ARG A 323 -6.90 -11.41 10.33
N ARG A 324 -5.61 -11.14 10.22
CA ARG A 324 -5.11 -9.80 9.91
C ARG A 324 -5.37 -9.46 8.44
N TYR A 325 -5.83 -8.24 8.19
CA TYR A 325 -5.87 -7.64 6.86
C TYR A 325 -4.44 -7.39 6.37
N ARG A 326 -4.14 -7.88 5.15
CA ARG A 326 -2.80 -7.77 4.55
C ARG A 326 -2.87 -6.73 3.43
N PRO A 327 -2.39 -5.50 3.62
CA PRO A 327 -2.49 -4.46 2.59
C PRO A 327 -1.70 -4.87 1.34
N ILE A 328 -2.00 -4.20 0.23
CA ILE A 328 -1.29 -4.41 -1.04
C ILE A 328 0.02 -3.63 -1.08
N ASN A 329 0.08 -2.50 -0.36
CA ASN A 329 1.25 -1.64 -0.30
C ASN A 329 1.86 -1.74 1.08
N HIS A 330 3.18 -1.76 1.15
CA HIS A 330 3.95 -1.68 2.38
C HIS A 330 4.91 -0.52 2.28
N TYR A 331 4.77 0.47 3.17
CA TYR A 331 5.52 1.72 3.09
C TYR A 331 6.79 1.65 3.94
N CYS A 332 7.94 1.96 3.35
CA CYS A 332 9.13 2.35 4.09
C CYS A 332 9.21 3.87 4.14
N SER A 333 8.98 4.43 5.33
CA SER A 333 8.96 5.87 5.54
C SER A 333 9.97 6.32 6.58
N LEU A 334 10.32 7.60 6.52
CA LEU A 334 10.95 8.32 7.62
C LEU A 334 9.97 8.46 8.79
N GLU A 335 10.47 8.99 9.91
CA GLU A 335 9.59 9.57 10.92
C GLU A 335 8.94 10.80 10.28
N GLY A 336 7.71 10.62 9.80
CA GLY A 336 6.90 11.71 9.27
C GLY A 336 6.59 12.73 10.36
N GLY A 337 6.03 13.87 9.93
CA GLY A 337 5.49 14.84 10.89
C GLY A 337 4.47 14.15 11.79
N GLY A 338 4.44 14.44 13.09
CA GLY A 338 3.39 13.88 13.94
C GLY A 338 2.07 14.64 13.78
N ILE A 339 0.96 13.91 13.80
CA ILE A 339 -0.40 14.48 13.80
C ILE A 339 -0.69 14.99 15.22
N SER A 340 -1.12 16.24 15.35
CA SER A 340 -1.60 16.79 16.62
C SER A 340 -3.12 16.58 16.73
N ILE A 341 -3.54 15.78 17.71
CA ILE A 341 -4.94 15.55 18.07
C ILE A 341 -5.33 16.55 19.15
N GLN A 342 -6.36 17.37 18.88
CA GLN A 342 -6.80 18.44 19.78
C GLN A 342 -8.30 18.30 20.11
N GLN A 343 -8.75 18.95 21.18
CA GLN A 343 -10.16 19.00 21.52
C GLN A 343 -10.96 19.66 20.40
N GLY A 344 -12.04 19.00 19.94
CA GLY A 344 -12.87 19.49 18.84
C GLY A 344 -12.22 19.43 17.46
N LYS A 345 -11.00 18.91 17.34
CA LYS A 345 -10.28 18.72 16.08
C LYS A 345 -9.74 17.29 16.01
N PRO A 346 -10.61 16.30 15.80
CA PRO A 346 -10.18 14.92 15.59
C PRO A 346 -9.35 14.80 14.31
N PHE A 347 -8.47 13.82 14.25
CA PHE A 347 -7.93 13.36 12.97
C PHE A 347 -8.95 12.43 12.33
N ALA A 348 -9.20 12.62 11.04
CA ALA A 348 -10.12 11.76 10.30
C ALA A 348 -9.62 11.50 8.88
N ARG A 349 -9.76 10.26 8.41
CA ARG A 349 -9.43 9.84 7.04
C ARG A 349 -10.21 8.60 6.64
N ASP A 350 -10.28 8.33 5.35
CA ASP A 350 -10.76 7.06 4.82
C ASP A 350 -9.61 6.07 4.54
N VAL A 351 -9.88 4.78 4.72
CA VAL A 351 -8.96 3.67 4.44
C VAL A 351 -9.70 2.61 3.62
N SER A 352 -9.17 2.31 2.43
CA SER A 352 -9.72 1.21 1.62
C SER A 352 -9.30 -0.12 2.22
N ILE A 353 -10.29 -0.97 2.45
CA ILE A 353 -10.07 -2.40 2.71
C ILE A 353 -10.74 -3.22 1.61
N PHE A 354 -10.81 -2.68 0.40
CA PHE A 354 -11.50 -3.33 -0.71
C PHE A 354 -10.73 -4.54 -1.26
N GLY A 355 -9.44 -4.35 -1.52
CA GLY A 355 -8.50 -5.40 -1.94
C GLY A 355 -7.41 -5.58 -0.89
N GLN A 356 -6.84 -6.77 -0.82
CA GLN A 356 -5.74 -7.12 0.05
C GLN A 356 -4.67 -7.86 -0.76
N SER A 357 -3.51 -8.11 -0.16
CA SER A 357 -2.48 -8.91 -0.81
C SER A 357 -3.06 -10.25 -1.24
N GLY A 358 -2.93 -10.57 -2.53
CA GLY A 358 -3.50 -11.77 -3.13
C GLY A 358 -5.04 -11.88 -3.11
N GLY A 359 -5.77 -10.79 -3.37
CA GLY A 359 -7.17 -10.85 -3.80
C GLY A 359 -8.11 -9.81 -3.15
N TYR A 360 -9.41 -10.06 -3.23
CA TYR A 360 -10.40 -9.27 -2.48
C TYR A 360 -10.29 -9.54 -0.98
N THR A 361 -10.68 -8.53 -0.20
CA THR A 361 -10.64 -8.62 1.26
C THR A 361 -11.64 -9.61 1.81
N PHE A 362 -12.93 -9.44 1.50
CA PHE A 362 -14.01 -10.30 1.98
C PHE A 362 -14.20 -11.48 1.04
N ARG A 363 -14.15 -12.70 1.59
CA ARG A 363 -14.13 -13.94 0.80
C ARG A 363 -15.40 -14.76 0.96
N LYS A 364 -16.09 -14.60 2.09
CA LYS A 364 -17.31 -15.34 2.44
C LYS A 364 -18.48 -14.36 2.48
N PRO A 365 -19.70 -14.77 2.10
CA PRO A 365 -20.89 -13.99 2.41
C PRO A 365 -21.28 -14.18 3.90
N GLY A 366 -21.90 -13.16 4.50
CA GLY A 366 -22.35 -13.15 5.90
C GLY A 366 -21.79 -11.97 6.70
N ILE A 367 -22.03 -12.00 8.00
CA ILE A 367 -21.59 -10.95 8.93
C ILE A 367 -20.12 -11.14 9.26
N HIS A 368 -19.33 -10.09 9.05
CA HIS A 368 -17.93 -10.00 9.44
C HIS A 368 -17.78 -8.98 10.55
N ARG A 369 -16.80 -9.17 11.42
CA ARG A 369 -16.43 -8.18 12.44
C ARG A 369 -15.07 -7.59 12.14
N ILE A 370 -14.99 -6.27 12.15
CA ILE A 370 -13.78 -5.53 11.84
C ILE A 370 -13.32 -4.82 13.11
N ARG A 371 -12.02 -4.88 13.38
CA ARG A 371 -11.38 -4.11 14.45
C ARG A 371 -10.08 -3.53 13.94
N ALA A 372 -9.76 -2.31 14.32
CA ALA A 372 -8.50 -1.67 14.05
C ALA A 372 -7.72 -1.43 15.35
N ALA A 373 -6.39 -1.34 15.23
CA ALA A 373 -5.52 -0.86 16.29
C ALA A 373 -4.39 -0.02 15.69
N MET A 374 -3.96 0.98 16.44
CA MET A 374 -2.87 1.87 16.06
C MET A 374 -1.87 1.99 17.19
N ARG A 375 -0.58 1.86 16.89
CA ARG A 375 0.50 2.23 17.79
C ARG A 375 0.63 3.76 17.86
N THR A 376 0.54 4.33 19.06
CA THR A 376 0.65 5.78 19.29
C THR A 376 2.00 6.19 19.87
N GLY A 377 2.80 5.22 20.34
CA GLY A 377 4.12 5.42 20.91
C GLY A 377 4.85 4.10 21.15
N VAL A 378 6.02 4.15 21.77
CA VAL A 378 6.91 2.97 21.97
C VAL A 378 6.21 1.82 22.71
N LYS A 379 5.32 2.12 23.64
CA LYS A 379 4.59 1.13 24.47
C LYS A 379 3.10 1.44 24.62
N THR A 380 2.53 2.19 23.68
CA THR A 380 1.12 2.61 23.76
C THR A 380 0.40 2.37 22.45
N GLN A 381 -0.85 1.92 22.55
CA GLN A 381 -1.72 1.67 21.41
C GLN A 381 -3.16 2.09 21.70
N ILE A 382 -3.92 2.38 20.65
CA ILE A 382 -5.36 2.56 20.70
C ILE A 382 -6.03 1.46 19.88
N ILE A 383 -7.19 1.00 20.35
CA ILE A 383 -8.00 -0.04 19.71
C ILE A 383 -9.38 0.53 19.41
N SER A 384 -9.93 0.20 18.25
CA SER A 384 -11.24 0.69 17.82
C SER A 384 -12.40 -0.03 18.49
N ASN A 385 -13.61 0.50 18.31
CA ASN A 385 -14.84 -0.28 18.39
C ASN A 385 -14.79 -1.48 17.42
N ILE A 386 -15.64 -2.48 17.68
CA ILE A 386 -15.94 -3.53 16.72
C ILE A 386 -16.99 -2.99 15.75
N LEU A 387 -16.74 -3.11 14.46
CA LEU A 387 -17.67 -2.76 13.40
C LEU A 387 -18.18 -4.05 12.73
N GLU A 388 -19.50 -4.23 12.67
CA GLU A 388 -20.11 -5.35 11.96
C GLU A 388 -20.50 -4.93 10.54
N VAL A 389 -20.12 -5.74 9.56
CA VAL A 389 -20.50 -5.55 8.15
C VAL A 389 -21.05 -6.85 7.57
N ASN A 390 -22.13 -6.78 6.81
CA ASN A 390 -22.75 -7.92 6.15
C ASN A 390 -22.38 -7.94 4.66
N ILE A 391 -21.84 -9.05 4.20
CA ILE A 391 -21.56 -9.29 2.78
C ILE A 391 -22.67 -10.17 2.22
N ALA A 392 -23.49 -9.62 1.34
CA ALA A 392 -24.59 -10.35 0.71
C ALA A 392 -24.10 -11.54 -0.12
N SER A 393 -24.87 -12.63 -0.19
CA SER A 393 -24.60 -13.73 -1.12
C SER A 393 -25.01 -13.35 -2.54
N LEU A 394 -24.18 -13.71 -3.52
CA LEU A 394 -24.49 -13.51 -4.95
C LEU A 394 -25.74 -14.30 -5.38
N ASP A 395 -26.04 -15.42 -4.72
CA ASP A 395 -27.21 -16.26 -5.03
C ASP A 395 -28.54 -15.54 -4.75
N ARG A 396 -28.49 -14.46 -3.95
CA ARG A 396 -29.66 -13.66 -3.59
C ARG A 396 -29.87 -12.46 -4.52
N LEU A 397 -28.98 -12.23 -5.50
CA LEU A 397 -29.08 -11.10 -6.42
C LEU A 397 -30.08 -11.38 -7.55
N LYS A 398 -31.01 -10.44 -7.78
CA LYS A 398 -31.91 -10.45 -8.94
C LYS A 398 -31.12 -10.10 -10.22
N ASP A 399 -31.67 -10.42 -11.40
CA ASP A 399 -30.99 -10.15 -12.68
C ASP A 399 -30.65 -8.67 -12.90
N SER A 400 -31.51 -7.74 -12.46
CA SER A 400 -31.22 -6.30 -12.49
C SER A 400 -30.01 -5.91 -11.64
N ASP A 401 -29.81 -6.62 -10.53
CA ASP A 401 -28.72 -6.37 -9.59
C ASP A 401 -27.42 -6.98 -10.12
N ARG A 402 -27.49 -8.07 -10.90
CA ARG A 402 -26.34 -8.66 -11.60
C ARG A 402 -25.73 -7.73 -12.64
N SER A 403 -26.55 -7.03 -13.42
CA SER A 403 -26.06 -6.06 -14.42
C SER A 403 -25.37 -4.87 -13.74
N HIS A 404 -25.95 -4.34 -12.67
CA HIS A 404 -25.32 -3.28 -11.87
C HIS A 404 -24.03 -3.76 -11.22
N TRP A 405 -24.03 -4.98 -10.65
CA TRP A 405 -22.85 -5.61 -10.07
C TRP A 405 -21.71 -5.77 -11.08
N ASN A 406 -22.00 -6.20 -12.31
CA ASN A 406 -21.01 -6.28 -13.38
C ASN A 406 -20.38 -4.91 -13.68
N LEU A 407 -21.20 -3.85 -13.66
CA LEU A 407 -20.71 -2.49 -13.87
C LEU A 407 -19.81 -2.03 -12.72
N VAL A 408 -20.19 -2.27 -11.47
CA VAL A 408 -19.38 -1.97 -10.28
C VAL A 408 -18.04 -2.72 -10.34
N LYS A 409 -18.07 -4.00 -10.74
CA LYS A 409 -16.86 -4.81 -10.93
C LYS A 409 -15.93 -4.21 -11.98
N GLN A 410 -16.47 -3.77 -13.12
CA GLN A 410 -15.69 -3.10 -14.18
C GLN A 410 -15.14 -1.73 -13.73
N ALA A 411 -15.90 -0.98 -12.92
CA ALA A 411 -15.47 0.29 -12.33
C ALA A 411 -14.50 0.10 -11.14
N GLY A 412 -14.40 -1.12 -10.59
CA GLY A 412 -13.64 -1.48 -9.41
C GLY A 412 -12.18 -0.97 -9.38
N PRO A 413 -11.38 -1.14 -10.45
CA PRO A 413 -10.03 -0.59 -10.51
C PRO A 413 -10.02 0.94 -10.27
N ALA A 414 -10.98 1.66 -10.87
CA ALA A 414 -11.03 3.11 -10.75
C ALA A 414 -11.53 3.58 -9.38
N LEU A 415 -12.46 2.84 -8.78
CA LEU A 415 -12.90 3.08 -7.41
C LEU A 415 -11.79 2.76 -6.39
N PHE A 416 -10.97 1.74 -6.65
CA PHE A 416 -9.86 1.34 -5.79
C PHE A 416 -8.72 2.36 -5.78
N TYR A 417 -8.22 2.75 -6.95
CA TYR A 417 -7.06 3.67 -7.02
C TYR A 417 -7.41 5.10 -6.65
N ARG A 418 -8.70 5.48 -6.77
CA ARG A 418 -9.19 6.85 -6.51
C ARG A 418 -8.40 7.93 -7.24
N SER A 419 -7.69 7.55 -8.29
CA SER A 419 -6.75 8.39 -9.03
C SER A 419 -7.19 8.51 -10.49
N GLY A 420 -6.70 9.56 -11.15
CA GLY A 420 -7.10 9.87 -12.52
C GLY A 420 -6.55 8.95 -13.61
N VAL A 421 -5.65 8.02 -13.28
CA VAL A 421 -5.01 7.11 -14.25
C VAL A 421 -5.55 5.71 -14.07
N VAL A 422 -6.58 5.38 -14.83
CA VAL A 422 -7.26 4.08 -14.83
C VAL A 422 -7.49 3.64 -16.28
N PRO A 423 -7.64 2.33 -16.57
CA PRO A 423 -8.00 1.85 -17.91
C PRO A 423 -9.24 2.54 -18.50
N VAL A 424 -9.36 2.56 -19.83
CA VAL A 424 -10.45 3.24 -20.55
C VAL A 424 -11.80 2.62 -20.22
N THR A 425 -11.90 1.29 -20.25
CA THR A 425 -13.07 0.50 -19.86
C THR A 425 -13.48 0.76 -18.41
N ALA A 426 -12.53 0.82 -17.48
CA ALA A 426 -12.79 1.18 -16.09
C ALA A 426 -13.30 2.64 -15.98
N SER A 427 -12.77 3.55 -16.81
CA SER A 427 -13.27 4.93 -16.89
C SER A 427 -14.70 4.98 -17.43
N SER A 428 -15.01 4.26 -18.51
CA SER A 428 -16.35 4.21 -19.10
C SER A 428 -17.35 3.61 -18.12
N ALA A 429 -17.01 2.50 -17.48
CA ALA A 429 -17.86 1.88 -16.46
C ALA A 429 -18.12 2.84 -15.28
N LEU A 430 -17.10 3.58 -14.84
CA LEU A 430 -17.22 4.57 -13.77
C LEU A 430 -18.16 5.73 -14.17
N ILE A 431 -18.07 6.23 -15.41
CA ILE A 431 -18.96 7.27 -15.93
C ILE A 431 -20.39 6.76 -15.98
N THR A 432 -20.62 5.58 -16.58
CA THR A 432 -21.94 4.97 -16.62
C THR A 432 -22.52 4.78 -15.22
N LEU A 433 -21.72 4.33 -14.25
CA LEU A 433 -22.14 4.16 -12.86
C LEU A 433 -22.52 5.49 -12.21
N ALA A 434 -21.74 6.54 -12.45
CA ALA A 434 -22.02 7.88 -11.94
C ALA A 434 -23.28 8.49 -12.57
N GLU A 435 -23.60 8.18 -13.82
CA GLU A 435 -24.75 8.74 -14.56
C GLU A 435 -26.07 8.00 -14.32
N GLN A 436 -26.04 6.79 -13.74
CA GLN A 436 -27.26 6.03 -13.47
C GLN A 436 -28.28 6.81 -12.60
N PRO A 437 -29.60 6.68 -12.89
CA PRO A 437 -30.63 7.26 -12.04
C PRO A 437 -30.56 6.65 -10.64
N ALA A 438 -30.84 7.45 -9.61
CA ALA A 438 -30.80 6.98 -8.24
C ALA A 438 -31.88 5.91 -8.04
N LYS A 439 -31.43 4.68 -7.76
CA LYS A 439 -32.29 3.57 -7.34
C LYS A 439 -31.96 3.25 -5.89
N LYS A 440 -32.98 2.84 -5.12
CA LYS A 440 -32.82 2.41 -3.73
C LYS A 440 -31.76 1.30 -3.64
N GLY A 441 -30.74 1.48 -2.79
CA GLY A 441 -29.64 0.52 -2.60
C GLY A 441 -28.43 0.68 -3.53
N MET A 442 -28.49 1.56 -4.54
CA MET A 442 -27.39 1.85 -5.47
C MET A 442 -26.73 3.22 -5.20
N GLY A 443 -27.16 3.94 -4.15
CA GLY A 443 -26.75 5.31 -3.87
C GLY A 443 -25.24 5.44 -3.65
N MET A 444 -24.67 4.59 -2.80
CA MET A 444 -23.25 4.64 -2.48
C MET A 444 -22.33 4.33 -3.67
N ASP A 445 -22.67 3.41 -4.58
CA ASP A 445 -21.78 3.07 -5.70
C ASP A 445 -21.71 4.21 -6.70
N ARG A 446 -22.87 4.81 -6.98
CA ARG A 446 -22.96 6.03 -7.76
C ARG A 446 -22.24 7.18 -7.07
N ALA A 447 -22.42 7.38 -5.77
CA ALA A 447 -21.78 8.46 -5.04
C ALA A 447 -20.25 8.30 -4.99
N ALA A 448 -19.76 7.08 -4.85
CA ALA A 448 -18.34 6.76 -4.95
C ALA A 448 -17.80 7.03 -6.36
N ALA A 449 -18.56 6.67 -7.41
CA ALA A 449 -18.21 6.97 -8.79
C ALA A 449 -18.15 8.48 -9.06
N CYS A 450 -19.17 9.21 -8.62
CA CYS A 450 -19.22 10.68 -8.65
C CYS A 450 -18.03 11.29 -7.90
N TYR A 451 -17.73 10.81 -6.69
CA TYR A 451 -16.59 11.28 -5.90
C TYR A 451 -15.27 11.08 -6.66
N SER A 452 -15.02 9.88 -7.18
CA SER A 452 -13.79 9.57 -7.93
C SER A 452 -13.66 10.39 -9.22
N LEU A 453 -14.73 10.51 -10.03
CA LEU A 453 -14.72 11.34 -11.25
C LEU A 453 -14.55 12.82 -10.94
N GLY A 454 -15.27 13.30 -9.93
CA GLY A 454 -15.22 14.68 -9.48
C GLY A 454 -13.81 15.09 -9.04
N ARG A 455 -13.15 14.25 -8.24
CA ARG A 455 -11.75 14.46 -7.85
C ARG A 455 -10.82 14.43 -9.05
N ARG A 456 -10.95 13.42 -9.92
CA ARG A 456 -10.15 13.30 -11.15
C ARG A 456 -10.23 14.57 -11.98
N TYR A 457 -11.43 15.07 -12.26
CA TYR A 457 -11.61 16.25 -13.09
C TYR A 457 -11.17 17.54 -12.41
N ALA A 458 -11.26 17.62 -11.08
CA ALA A 458 -10.73 18.75 -10.31
C ALA A 458 -9.19 18.78 -10.27
N GLU A 459 -8.55 17.61 -10.30
CA GLU A 459 -7.09 17.47 -10.29
C GLU A 459 -6.50 17.74 -11.69
N THR A 460 -7.12 17.23 -12.76
CA THR A 460 -6.70 17.59 -14.12
C THR A 460 -6.94 19.08 -14.36
N GLN A 461 -5.90 19.87 -14.68
CA GLN A 461 -6.02 21.29 -15.08
C GLN A 461 -6.73 21.45 -16.44
N ALA A 462 -7.93 20.89 -16.57
CA ALA A 462 -8.70 20.87 -17.79
C ALA A 462 -9.59 22.11 -17.88
N GLY A 463 -9.90 22.53 -19.11
CA GLY A 463 -10.71 23.73 -19.36
C GLY A 463 -12.10 23.70 -18.74
N ASP A 464 -12.78 24.84 -18.77
CA ASP A 464 -14.02 25.17 -18.03
C ASP A 464 -15.10 24.08 -18.03
N SER A 465 -15.25 23.34 -19.13
CA SER A 465 -16.24 22.25 -19.23
C SER A 465 -15.98 21.12 -18.23
N ARG A 466 -14.73 20.66 -18.09
CA ARG A 466 -14.40 19.60 -17.12
C ARG A 466 -14.47 20.10 -15.69
N PHE A 467 -14.19 21.38 -15.46
CA PHE A 467 -14.32 21.99 -14.15
C PHE A 467 -15.78 22.04 -13.67
N LYS A 468 -16.71 22.38 -14.58
CA LYS A 468 -18.16 22.31 -14.33
C LYS A 468 -18.60 20.88 -14.02
N GLN A 469 -18.14 19.90 -14.80
CA GLN A 469 -18.43 18.48 -14.55
C GLN A 469 -17.85 18.01 -13.20
N ALA A 470 -16.63 18.42 -12.86
CA ALA A 470 -16.01 18.10 -11.57
C ALA A 470 -16.89 18.55 -10.41
N LYS A 471 -17.33 19.81 -10.47
CA LYS A 471 -18.20 20.42 -9.47
C LYS A 471 -19.53 19.69 -9.33
N GLU A 472 -20.15 19.34 -10.45
CA GLU A 472 -21.43 18.61 -10.47
C GLU A 472 -21.31 17.23 -9.84
N PHE A 473 -20.31 16.44 -10.24
CA PHE A 473 -20.07 15.13 -9.66
C PHE A 473 -19.76 15.22 -8.15
N LEU A 474 -18.93 16.18 -7.73
CA LEU A 474 -18.63 16.36 -6.31
C LEU A 474 -19.85 16.79 -5.48
N ARG A 475 -20.76 17.61 -6.02
CA ARG A 475 -22.04 17.94 -5.36
C ARG A 475 -22.90 16.69 -5.17
N ARG A 476 -23.10 15.91 -6.23
CA ARG A 476 -23.86 14.66 -6.17
C ARG A 476 -23.28 13.66 -5.18
N ALA A 477 -21.96 13.65 -5.00
CA ALA A 477 -21.29 12.85 -3.98
C ALA A 477 -21.50 13.41 -2.57
N ALA A 478 -21.40 14.73 -2.39
CA ALA A 478 -21.62 15.41 -1.11
C ALA A 478 -23.07 15.30 -0.61
N ASP A 479 -24.03 15.26 -1.51
CA ASP A 479 -25.46 15.16 -1.19
C ASP A 479 -25.91 13.72 -0.91
N CYS A 480 -25.01 12.73 -1.00
CA CYS A 480 -25.34 11.33 -0.77
C CYS A 480 -25.03 10.89 0.65
N GLU A 481 -26.08 10.57 1.42
CA GLU A 481 -25.97 10.07 2.80
C GLU A 481 -25.31 8.69 2.91
N GLU A 482 -25.33 7.89 1.83
CA GLU A 482 -24.71 6.57 1.80
C GLU A 482 -23.18 6.64 1.54
N LEU A 483 -22.62 7.82 1.25
CA LEU A 483 -21.18 7.99 1.10
C LEU A 483 -20.52 8.23 2.47
N GLY A 484 -19.34 7.64 2.69
CA GLY A 484 -18.56 7.82 3.92
C GLY A 484 -18.41 9.29 4.32
N TYR A 485 -18.52 9.57 5.62
CA TYR A 485 -18.57 10.92 6.17
C TYR A 485 -17.37 11.76 5.73
N ASN A 486 -16.16 11.16 5.73
CA ASN A 486 -14.95 11.87 5.32
C ASN A 486 -14.97 12.25 3.84
N ARG A 487 -15.53 11.39 2.99
CA ARG A 487 -15.62 11.65 1.55
C ARG A 487 -16.66 12.72 1.25
N VAL A 488 -17.80 12.69 1.92
CA VAL A 488 -18.79 13.78 1.87
C VAL A 488 -18.13 15.10 2.26
N ARG A 489 -17.41 15.13 3.39
CA ARG A 489 -16.69 16.32 3.85
C ARG A 489 -15.67 16.83 2.81
N ILE A 490 -14.84 15.94 2.27
CA ILE A 490 -13.84 16.30 1.25
C ILE A 490 -14.52 16.79 -0.04
N ALA A 491 -15.58 16.12 -0.48
CA ALA A 491 -16.34 16.52 -1.65
C ALA A 491 -16.90 17.94 -1.50
N SER A 492 -17.53 18.23 -0.36
CA SER A 492 -18.04 19.57 -0.02
C SER A 492 -16.94 20.63 -0.03
N GLN A 493 -15.78 20.34 0.57
CA GLN A 493 -14.63 21.26 0.56
C GLN A 493 -14.12 21.53 -0.86
N LEU A 494 -14.05 20.50 -1.71
CA LEU A 494 -13.66 20.66 -3.10
C LEU A 494 -14.69 21.46 -3.88
N VAL A 495 -16.00 21.23 -3.70
CA VAL A 495 -17.06 22.05 -4.33
C VAL A 495 -16.91 23.52 -3.96
N GLN A 496 -16.61 23.83 -2.70
CA GLN A 496 -16.37 25.21 -2.24
C GLN A 496 -15.15 25.81 -2.93
N LYS A 497 -14.01 25.10 -2.94
CA LYS A 497 -12.77 25.53 -3.62
C LYS A 497 -12.94 25.73 -5.13
N LEU A 498 -13.76 24.89 -5.77
CA LEU A 498 -14.11 25.03 -7.18
C LEU A 498 -15.15 26.13 -7.42
N SER A 499 -15.82 26.64 -6.39
CA SER A 499 -16.76 27.77 -6.54
C SER A 499 -16.09 29.13 -6.39
N SER A 500 -14.90 29.17 -5.78
CA SER A 500 -14.12 30.39 -5.57
C SER A 500 -13.13 30.69 -6.69
N LYS A 501 -12.97 29.78 -7.64
CA LYS A 501 -12.24 30.00 -8.91
C LYS A 501 -13.26 30.29 -9.99
#